data_AF-A0A3D2RMR3-F1
#
_entry.id   AF-A0A3D2RMR3-F1
#
_cell.length_a   1.000
_cell.length_b   1.000
_cell.length_c   1.000
_cell.angle_alpha   90.00
_cell.angle_beta   90.00
_cell.angle_gamma   90.00
#
_symmetry.space_group_name_H-M   'P 1'
#
loop_
_entity.id
_entity.type
_entity.pdbx_description
1 polymer ?
#
loop_
_entity_poly.entity_id
_entity_poly.type
_entity_poly.pdbx_seq_one_letter_code
_entity_poly.pdbx_strand_id
1 'polypeptide(L)'
;MTKHYGIEFGLLSDTNNTVARDFGSVLHQQEEIQSVYDDLGLNLPTWYDDESFDPPLPASYALDTGSVVQIAFVDPGYTTRLDQTETIRTIRTIHV
;
A
#
# COMPACT_ATOMS: atom_id res chain seq x y z
N MET A 1 16.02 -0.91 15.90
CA MET A 1 15.36 0.03 16.81
C MET A 1 13.91 0.18 16.37
N THR A 2 12.93 -0.17 17.21
CA THR A 2 11.51 0.01 16.87
C THR A 2 11.12 1.44 17.18
N LYS A 3 10.84 2.24 16.15
CA LYS A 3 10.40 3.64 16.30
C LYS A 3 8.91 3.65 16.65
N HIS A 4 8.55 4.25 17.78
CA HIS A 4 7.15 4.40 18.20
C HIS A 4 6.59 5.73 17.69
N TYR A 5 5.49 5.66 16.92
CA TYR A 5 4.87 6.82 16.27
C TYR A 5 3.58 7.32 16.96
N GLY A 6 3.24 6.79 18.15
CA GLY A 6 2.00 7.17 18.84
C GLY A 6 0.72 6.72 18.11
N ILE A 7 0.80 5.62 17.36
CA ILE A 7 -0.34 5.06 16.61
C ILE A 7 -1.25 4.30 17.59
N GLU A 8 -2.53 4.67 17.63
CA GLU A 8 -3.55 4.08 18.52
C GLU A 8 -4.41 3.00 17.86
N PHE A 9 -4.18 2.71 16.58
CA PHE A 9 -4.89 1.68 15.82
C PHE A 9 -3.97 0.48 15.48
N GLY A 10 -4.58 -0.64 15.07
CA GLY A 10 -3.84 -1.82 14.66
C GLY A 10 -2.98 -1.55 13.43
N LEU A 11 -1.65 -1.65 13.59
CA LEU A 11 -0.71 -1.65 12.49
C LEU A 11 -0.37 -3.09 12.12
N LEU A 12 -0.62 -3.46 10.88
CA LEU A 12 -0.41 -4.82 10.37
C LEU A 12 0.84 -4.87 9.46
N SER A 13 1.38 -6.06 9.27
CA SER A 13 2.51 -6.35 8.37
C SER A 13 2.07 -7.37 7.33
N ASP A 14 2.17 -7.02 6.05
CA ASP A 14 1.91 -7.92 4.91
C ASP A 14 3.23 -8.48 4.37
N THR A 15 3.81 -9.45 5.09
CA THR A 15 5.06 -10.07 4.68
C THR A 15 4.87 -10.80 3.33
N ASN A 16 5.82 -10.64 2.42
CA ASN A 16 5.78 -11.15 1.04
C ASN A 16 4.62 -10.59 0.19
N ASN A 17 4.01 -9.47 0.61
CA ASN A 17 2.98 -8.77 -0.16
C ASN A 17 1.80 -9.70 -0.58
N THR A 18 1.38 -10.60 0.30
CA THR A 18 0.33 -11.59 -0.01
C THR A 18 -1.01 -10.90 -0.20
N VAL A 19 -1.38 -10.02 0.75
CA VAL A 19 -2.62 -9.25 0.67
C VAL A 19 -2.56 -8.25 -0.48
N ALA A 20 -1.43 -7.58 -0.67
CA ALA A 20 -1.26 -6.65 -1.79
C ALA A 20 -1.43 -7.34 -3.16
N ARG A 21 -0.97 -8.59 -3.32
CA ARG A 21 -1.18 -9.39 -4.54
C ARG A 21 -2.65 -9.75 -4.73
N ASP A 22 -3.33 -10.20 -3.67
CA ASP A 22 -4.76 -10.52 -3.71
C ASP A 22 -5.62 -9.31 -4.11
N PHE A 23 -5.18 -8.11 -3.71
CA PHE A 23 -5.85 -6.85 -4.02
C PHE A 23 -5.40 -6.22 -5.35
N GLY A 24 -4.48 -6.87 -6.07
CA GLY A 24 -3.95 -6.38 -7.35
C GLY A 24 -3.16 -5.08 -7.23
N SER A 25 -2.65 -4.74 -6.05
CA SER A 25 -1.95 -3.49 -5.76
C SER A 25 -0.43 -3.66 -5.75
N VAL A 26 0.10 -4.52 -6.61
CA VAL A 26 1.54 -4.78 -6.76
C VAL A 26 1.97 -4.45 -8.18
N LEU A 27 3.10 -3.77 -8.31
CA LEU A 27 3.67 -3.41 -9.60
C LEU A 27 5.05 -4.06 -9.76
N HIS A 28 5.17 -5.00 -10.70
CA HIS A 28 6.47 -5.56 -11.04
C HIS A 28 7.36 -4.52 -11.70
N GLN A 29 8.54 -4.29 -11.14
CA GLN A 29 9.51 -3.36 -11.72
C GLN A 29 10.32 -4.02 -12.83
N GLN A 30 10.38 -3.36 -13.99
CA GLN A 30 11.20 -3.80 -15.11
C GLN A 30 12.71 -3.67 -14.78
N GLU A 31 13.54 -4.56 -15.34
CA GLU A 31 14.98 -4.63 -15.08
C GLU A 31 15.69 -3.28 -15.32
N GLU A 32 15.25 -2.51 -16.32
CA GLU A 32 15.82 -1.19 -16.62
C GLU A 32 15.65 -0.21 -15.45
N ILE A 33 14.52 -0.29 -14.73
CA ILE A 33 14.26 0.55 -13.56
C ILE A 33 15.09 0.07 -12.37
N GLN A 34 15.24 -1.24 -12.19
CA GLN A 34 16.06 -1.83 -11.13
C GLN A 34 17.52 -1.35 -11.27
N SER A 35 18.07 -1.41 -12.48
CA SER A 35 19.43 -0.92 -12.79
C SER A 35 19.61 0.56 -12.44
N VAL A 36 18.64 1.41 -12.79
CA VAL A 36 18.68 2.84 -12.42
C VAL A 36 18.66 3.03 -10.90
N TYR A 37 17.90 2.22 -10.17
CA TYR A 37 17.83 2.32 -8.70
C TYR A 37 19.14 1.89 -8.06
N ASP A 38 19.77 0.83 -8.56
CA ASP A 38 21.08 0.38 -8.11
C ASP A 38 22.17 1.44 -8.36
N ASP A 39 22.17 2.09 -9.53
CA ASP A 39 23.08 3.20 -9.85
C ASP A 39 22.90 4.40 -8.89
N LEU A 40 21.68 4.60 -8.37
CA LEU A 40 21.36 5.60 -7.36
C LEU A 40 21.62 5.13 -5.92
N GLY A 41 22.07 3.88 -5.73
CA GLY A 41 22.30 3.28 -4.41
C GLY A 41 21.02 2.87 -3.66
N LEU A 42 19.89 2.76 -4.37
CA LEU A 42 18.58 2.41 -3.85
C LEU A 42 18.33 0.90 -3.99
N ASN A 43 18.97 0.10 -3.15
CA ASN A 43 18.80 -1.36 -3.17
C ASN A 43 17.42 -1.76 -2.59
N LEU A 44 16.40 -1.88 -3.45
CA LEU A 44 15.05 -2.24 -3.03
C LEU A 44 14.95 -3.57 -2.29
N PRO A 45 15.65 -4.65 -2.71
CA PRO A 45 15.58 -5.92 -1.98
C PRO A 45 15.97 -5.79 -0.51
N THR A 46 16.97 -4.97 -0.21
CA THR A 46 17.39 -4.70 1.19
C THR A 46 16.33 -3.92 1.96
N TRP A 47 15.60 -3.02 1.32
CA TRP A 47 14.61 -2.16 1.98
C TRP A 47 13.30 -2.90 2.26
N TYR A 48 12.90 -3.78 1.35
CA TYR A 48 11.66 -4.56 1.45
C TYR A 48 11.86 -5.95 2.06
N ASP A 49 13.11 -6.38 2.27
CA ASP A 49 13.46 -7.76 2.68
C ASP A 49 12.84 -8.81 1.74
N ASP A 50 12.85 -8.50 0.44
CA ASP A 50 12.14 -9.23 -0.62
C ASP A 50 12.84 -9.05 -1.97
N GLU A 51 13.22 -10.15 -2.62
CA GLU A 51 13.93 -10.16 -3.92
C GLU A 51 12.99 -10.11 -5.14
N SER A 52 11.67 -9.99 -4.95
CA SER A 52 10.69 -10.03 -6.05
C SER A 52 10.66 -8.77 -6.92
N PHE A 53 11.23 -7.65 -6.44
CA PHE A 53 11.12 -6.33 -7.10
C PHE A 53 9.67 -5.90 -7.37
N ASP A 54 8.78 -6.29 -6.46
CA ASP A 54 7.33 -6.10 -6.54
C ASP A 54 6.86 -5.13 -5.44
N PRO A 55 7.25 -3.83 -5.48
CA PRO A 55 6.80 -2.87 -4.49
C PRO A 55 5.26 -2.76 -4.49
N PRO A 56 4.64 -2.68 -3.31
CA PRO A 56 3.21 -2.43 -3.22
C PRO A 56 2.91 -0.99 -3.66
N LEU A 57 1.87 -0.85 -4.48
CA LEU A 57 1.26 0.43 -4.78
C LEU A 57 0.53 0.95 -3.54
N PRO A 58 0.59 2.26 -3.27
CA PRO A 58 -0.23 2.83 -2.23
C PRO A 58 -1.71 2.63 -2.56
N ALA A 59 -2.44 2.10 -1.59
CA ALA A 59 -3.85 1.81 -1.73
C ALA A 59 -4.64 2.23 -0.48
N SER A 60 -5.91 2.56 -0.67
CA SER A 60 -6.83 2.90 0.41
C SER A 60 -8.19 2.26 0.14
N TYR A 61 -8.68 1.54 1.13
CA TYR A 61 -9.96 0.84 1.06
C TYR A 61 -10.82 1.22 2.27
N ALA A 62 -12.11 1.39 2.03
CA ALA A 62 -13.12 1.48 3.09
C ALA A 62 -14.11 0.35 2.89
N LEU A 63 -14.34 -0.44 3.94
CA LEU A 63 -15.23 -1.59 3.92
C LEU A 63 -16.43 -1.35 4.83
N ASP A 64 -17.58 -1.95 4.50
CA ASP A 64 -18.71 -2.03 5.43
C ASP A 64 -18.56 -3.19 6.43
N THR A 65 -19.55 -3.35 7.31
CA THR A 65 -19.58 -4.42 8.33
C THR A 65 -19.78 -5.82 7.73
N GLY A 66 -20.23 -5.91 6.48
CA GLY A 66 -20.30 -7.15 5.70
C GLY A 66 -19.00 -7.51 4.99
N SER A 67 -17.91 -6.76 5.22
CA SER A 67 -16.62 -6.91 4.54
C SER A 67 -16.67 -6.64 3.03
N VAL A 68 -17.64 -5.82 2.58
CA VAL A 68 -17.71 -5.37 1.18
C VAL A 68 -16.97 -4.06 1.03
N VAL A 69 -16.12 -3.96 0.02
CA VAL A 69 -15.38 -2.73 -0.32
C VAL A 69 -16.35 -1.69 -0.88
N GLN A 70 -16.46 -0.56 -0.19
CA GLN A 70 -17.31 0.58 -0.56
C GLN A 70 -16.53 1.69 -1.26
N ILE A 71 -15.22 1.79 -0.98
CA ILE A 71 -14.25 2.58 -1.77
C ILE A 71 -12.99 1.76 -1.97
N ALA A 72 -12.45 1.79 -3.18
CA ALA A 72 -11.09 1.39 -3.50
C ALA A 72 -10.39 2.54 -4.22
N PHE A 73 -9.21 2.92 -3.74
CA PHE A 73 -8.32 3.86 -4.40
C PHE A 73 -6.93 3.22 -4.50
N VAL A 74 -6.44 3.04 -5.73
CA VAL A 74 -5.11 2.50 -6.03
C VAL A 74 -4.50 3.39 -7.11
N ASP A 75 -3.34 3.97 -6.83
CA ASP A 75 -2.68 4.92 -7.74
C ASP A 75 -1.19 4.60 -7.86
N PRO A 76 -0.64 4.52 -9.10
CA PRO A 76 0.78 4.23 -9.31
C PRO A 76 1.71 5.38 -8.86
N GLY A 77 1.17 6.60 -8.72
CA GLY A 77 1.88 7.72 -8.13
C GLY A 77 2.10 7.49 -6.64
N TYR A 78 3.34 7.15 -6.25
CA TYR A 78 3.67 6.83 -4.86
C TYR A 78 3.42 7.99 -3.87
N THR A 79 3.22 9.23 -4.36
CA THR A 79 2.83 10.42 -3.58
C THR A 79 1.33 10.72 -3.61
N THR A 80 0.56 10.10 -4.50
CA THR A 80 -0.88 10.32 -4.64
C THR A 80 -1.65 9.49 -3.60
N ARG A 81 -2.58 10.10 -2.88
CA ARG A 81 -3.40 9.44 -1.86
C ARG A 81 -4.85 9.86 -1.96
N LEU A 82 -5.75 8.99 -1.52
CA LEU A 82 -7.15 9.34 -1.35
C LEU A 82 -7.29 10.48 -0.35
N ASP A 83 -8.10 11.48 -0.68
CA ASP A 83 -8.44 12.56 0.24
C ASP A 83 -9.22 11.99 1.43
N GLN A 84 -8.77 12.31 2.65
CA GLN A 84 -9.39 11.84 3.88
C GLN A 84 -10.87 12.26 4.00
N THR A 85 -11.23 13.42 3.47
CA THR A 85 -12.61 13.92 3.51
C THR A 85 -13.53 13.07 2.65
N GLU A 86 -13.06 12.54 1.53
CA GLU A 86 -13.80 11.60 0.67
C GLU A 86 -14.02 10.27 1.40
N THR A 87 -12.98 9.75 2.08
CA THR A 87 -13.12 8.56 2.93
C THR A 87 -14.20 8.74 4.00
N ILE A 88 -14.17 9.86 4.73
CA ILE A 88 -15.14 10.15 5.79
C ILE A 88 -16.56 10.32 5.22
N ARG A 89 -16.71 11.00 4.08
CA ARG A 89 -18.02 11.19 3.43
C ARG A 89 -18.65 9.86 3.08
N THR A 90 -17.92 8.95 2.45
CA THR A 90 -18.48 7.66 2.06
C THR A 90 -18.79 6.79 3.27
N ILE A 91 -17.92 6.73 4.27
CA ILE A 91 -18.20 5.97 5.50
C ILE A 91 -19.51 6.43 6.16
N ARG A 92 -19.80 7.75 6.15
CA ARG A 92 -21.07 8.29 6.68
C ARG A 92 -22.31 7.87 5.89
N THR A 93 -22.17 7.44 4.64
CA THR A 93 -23.27 6.93 3.80
C THR A 93 -23.50 5.43 3.97
N ILE A 94 -22.53 4.70 4.50
CA ILE A 94 -22.66 3.28 4.82
C ILE A 94 -23.60 3.19 6.03
N HIS A 95 -24.83 2.73 5.82
CA HIS A 95 -25.75 2.42 6.91
C HIS A 95 -25.32 1.11 7.56
N VAL A 96 -25.18 1.13 8.88
CA VAL A 96 -24.93 -0.04 9.72
C VAL A 96 -26.26 -0.69 10.09
#